data_AF-A0A5C5YR58-F1
#
_entry.id   AF-A0A5C5YR58-F1
#
_cell.length_a   1.000
_cell.length_b   1.000
_cell.length_c   1.000
_cell.angle_alpha   90.00
_cell.angle_beta   90.00
_cell.angle_gamma   90.00
#
_symmetry.space_group_name_H-M   'P 1'
#
loop_
_entity.id
_entity.type
_entity.pdbx_description
1 polymer ?
#
loop_
_entity_poly.entity_id
_entity_poly.type
_entity_poly.pdbx_seq_one_letter_code
_entity_poly.pdbx_strand_id
1 'polypeptide(L)'
;MPQFEVSVPHGQSKQDAHERLKNFSEKVREHYSEMVKEVEQNWEGDTLHFGFKTMGVGIKGNLTVNDNDIHVRGDLPFTAMMFKGKIESTLRDEITRLLT
;
A
#
# COMPACT_ATOMS: atom_id res chain seq x y z
N MET A 1 -15.76 -4.70 -9.27
CA MET A 1 -14.47 -5.41 -9.31
C MET A 1 -14.16 -5.88 -7.91
N PRO A 2 -13.50 -7.04 -7.71
CA PRO A 2 -13.10 -7.47 -6.37
C PRO A 2 -12.12 -6.46 -5.76
N GLN A 3 -12.21 -6.27 -4.45
CA GLN A 3 -11.39 -5.32 -3.70
C GLN A 3 -10.66 -6.02 -2.56
N PHE A 4 -9.52 -5.47 -2.18
CA PHE A 4 -8.82 -5.78 -0.94
C PHE A 4 -8.84 -4.59 -0.01
N GLU A 5 -8.82 -4.88 1.29
CA GLU A 5 -8.84 -3.85 2.34
C GLU A 5 -8.00 -4.32 3.52
N VAL A 6 -7.13 -3.43 4.00
CA VAL A 6 -6.26 -3.67 5.15
C VAL A 6 -6.31 -2.46 6.06
N SER A 7 -6.57 -2.69 7.34
CA SER A 7 -6.39 -1.69 8.38
C SER A 7 -5.31 -2.14 9.35
N VAL A 8 -4.36 -1.26 9.64
CA VAL A 8 -3.25 -1.52 10.57
C VAL A 8 -3.23 -0.42 11.64
N PRO A 9 -3.52 -0.74 12.92
CA PRO A 9 -3.44 0.24 13.98
C PRO A 9 -1.98 0.63 14.26
N HIS A 10 -1.75 1.89 14.67
CA HIS A 10 -0.44 2.37 15.11
C HIS A 10 -0.55 3.28 16.34
N GLY A 11 0.55 3.39 17.10
CA GLY A 11 0.68 4.31 18.23
C GLY A 11 1.43 5.61 17.92
N GLN A 12 1.85 5.80 16.67
CA GLN A 12 2.58 6.99 16.23
C GLN A 12 1.64 8.20 16.06
N SER A 13 2.19 9.42 16.10
CA SER A 13 1.44 10.59 15.65
C SER A 13 1.14 10.46 14.15
N LYS A 14 0.02 11.05 13.70
CA LYS A 14 -0.36 11.05 12.28
C LYS A 14 0.75 11.59 11.37
N GLN A 15 1.41 12.67 11.80
CA GLN A 15 2.51 13.27 11.04
C GLN A 15 3.71 12.32 10.93
N ASP A 16 4.13 11.67 12.02
CA ASP A 16 5.25 10.74 12.01
C ASP A 16 4.94 9.50 11.16
N ALA A 17 3.72 8.97 11.26
CA ALA A 17 3.26 7.86 10.44
C ALA A 17 3.29 8.22 8.96
N HIS A 18 2.78 9.40 8.60
CA HIS A 18 2.79 9.92 7.24
C HIS A 18 4.23 10.07 6.69
N GLU A 19 5.14 10.68 7.45
CA GLU A 19 6.52 10.88 7.01
C GLU A 19 7.25 9.54 6.80
N ARG A 20 7.07 8.59 7.72
CA ARG A 20 7.62 7.23 7.58
C ARG A 20 7.09 6.53 6.33
N LEU A 21 5.77 6.59 6.09
CA LEU A 21 5.13 5.97 4.93
C LEU A 21 5.55 6.61 3.62
N LYS A 22 5.71 7.93 3.59
CA LYS A 22 6.21 8.64 2.42
C LYS A 22 7.64 8.22 2.09
N ASN A 23 8.52 8.18 3.08
CA ASN A 23 9.90 7.70 2.91
C ASN A 23 9.94 6.22 2.47
N PHE A 24 9.01 5.40 2.97
CA PHE A 24 8.89 4.01 2.57
C PHE A 24 8.38 3.87 1.12
N SER A 25 7.39 4.65 0.71
CA SER A 25 6.82 4.57 -0.65
C SER A 25 7.88 4.87 -1.72
N GLU A 26 8.75 5.84 -1.46
CA GLU A 26 9.91 6.14 -2.32
C GLU A 26 10.87 4.95 -2.45
N LYS A 27 11.14 4.24 -1.35
CA LYS A 27 11.98 3.03 -1.34
C LYS A 27 11.31 1.83 -2.00
N VAL A 28 9.98 1.70 -1.89
CA VAL A 28 9.24 0.61 -2.52
C VAL A 28 9.44 0.61 -4.03
N ARG A 29 9.46 1.80 -4.65
CA ARG A 29 9.72 1.92 -6.09
C ARG A 29 11.07 1.33 -6.48
N GLU A 30 12.10 1.52 -5.67
CA GLU A 30 13.45 1.00 -5.92
C GLU A 30 13.55 -0.50 -5.63
N HIS A 31 13.12 -0.91 -4.44
CA HIS A 31 13.26 -2.29 -3.95
C HIS A 31 12.40 -3.28 -4.74
N TYR A 32 11.21 -2.88 -5.16
CA TYR A 32 10.30 -3.74 -5.90
C TYR A 32 10.37 -3.54 -7.41
N SER A 33 11.30 -2.73 -7.93
CA SER A 33 11.45 -2.44 -9.37
C SER A 33 11.62 -3.69 -10.25
N GLU A 34 12.17 -4.77 -9.70
CA GLU A 34 12.31 -6.06 -10.40
C GLU A 34 11.01 -6.88 -10.42
N MET A 35 10.13 -6.70 -9.43
CA MET A 35 8.90 -7.47 -9.23
C MET A 35 7.65 -6.75 -9.78
N VAL A 36 7.68 -5.41 -9.80
CA VAL A 36 6.58 -4.56 -10.24
C VAL A 36 7.04 -3.60 -11.32
N LYS A 37 6.17 -3.34 -12.29
CA LYS A 37 6.38 -2.42 -13.41
C LYS A 37 5.35 -1.30 -13.35
N GLU A 38 5.62 -0.20 -14.06
CA GLU A 38 4.68 0.92 -14.16
C GLU A 38 4.20 1.41 -12.78
N VAL A 39 5.15 1.62 -11.86
CA VAL A 39 4.86 2.10 -10.50
C VAL A 39 4.47 3.56 -10.56
N GLU A 40 3.23 3.84 -10.20
CA GLU A 40 2.66 5.17 -10.00
C GLU A 40 2.47 5.39 -8.50
N GLN A 41 2.91 6.54 -8.00
CA GLN A 41 2.71 6.96 -6.62
C GLN A 41 2.46 8.46 -6.60
N ASN A 42 1.37 8.88 -5.98
CA ASN A 42 1.02 10.28 -5.80
C ASN A 42 0.46 10.50 -4.40
N TRP A 43 1.06 11.41 -3.63
CA TRP A 43 0.56 11.79 -2.32
C TRP A 43 -0.37 13.00 -2.45
N GLU A 44 -1.57 12.89 -1.88
CA GLU A 44 -2.58 13.95 -1.78
C GLU A 44 -2.97 14.10 -0.31
N GLY A 45 -2.38 15.10 0.36
CA GLY A 45 -2.50 15.22 1.82
C GLY A 45 -2.02 13.96 2.52
N ASP A 46 -2.89 13.32 3.30
CA ASP A 46 -2.59 12.11 4.06
C ASP A 46 -2.87 10.81 3.29
N THR A 47 -3.19 10.91 2.00
CA THR A 47 -3.52 9.75 1.16
C THR A 47 -2.48 9.55 0.07
N LEU A 48 -1.92 8.36 -0.01
CA LEU A 48 -1.10 7.88 -1.10
C LEU A 48 -1.99 7.14 -2.10
N HIS A 49 -2.09 7.68 -3.31
CA HIS A 49 -2.61 6.96 -4.46
C HIS A 49 -1.46 6.17 -5.10
N PHE A 50 -1.65 4.87 -5.27
CA PHE A 50 -0.63 4.00 -5.87
C PHE A 50 -1.22 3.13 -6.98
N GLY A 51 -0.35 2.79 -7.93
CA GLY A 51 -0.65 1.84 -9.01
C GLY A 51 0.61 1.12 -9.42
N PHE A 52 0.49 -0.16 -9.79
CA PHE A 52 1.60 -0.92 -10.36
C PHE A 52 1.08 -2.12 -11.15
N LYS A 53 1.92 -2.66 -12.02
CA LYS A 53 1.69 -3.94 -12.71
C LYS A 53 2.61 -5.01 -12.16
N THR A 54 2.07 -6.16 -11.82
CA THR A 54 2.84 -7.34 -11.42
C THR A 54 2.30 -8.57 -12.14
N MET A 55 3.19 -9.43 -12.64
CA MET A 55 2.80 -10.65 -13.39
C MET A 55 1.77 -10.38 -14.52
N GLY A 56 1.81 -9.20 -15.15
CA GLY A 56 0.86 -8.80 -16.20
C GLY A 56 -0.50 -8.28 -15.71
N VAL A 57 -0.71 -8.22 -14.39
CA VAL A 57 -1.93 -7.72 -13.74
C VAL A 57 -1.68 -6.32 -13.19
N GLY A 58 -2.55 -5.36 -13.55
CA GLY A 58 -2.55 -4.03 -12.96
C GLY A 58 -3.32 -4.00 -11.64
N ILE A 59 -2.71 -3.40 -10.62
CA ILE A 59 -3.28 -3.17 -9.29
C ILE A 59 -3.25 -1.67 -9.04
N LYS A 60 -4.36 -1.13 -8.53
CA LYS A 60 -4.47 0.27 -8.14
C LYS A 60 -5.17 0.37 -6.79
N GLY A 61 -4.75 1.34 -5.99
CA GLY A 61 -5.33 1.54 -4.67
C GLY A 61 -4.90 2.85 -4.04
N ASN A 62 -5.37 3.04 -2.82
CA ASN A 62 -4.97 4.13 -1.96
C ASN A 62 -4.61 3.62 -0.58
N LEU A 63 -3.74 4.38 0.08
CA LEU A 63 -3.38 4.23 1.48
C LEU A 63 -3.68 5.56 2.15
N THR A 64 -4.47 5.58 3.22
CA THR A 64 -4.79 6.76 4.00
C THR A 64 -4.19 6.63 5.39
N VAL A 65 -3.50 7.68 5.83
CA VAL A 65 -2.96 7.80 7.18
C VAL A 65 -4.00 8.48 8.06
N ASN A 66 -4.59 7.75 8.99
CA ASN A 66 -5.48 8.30 10.01
C ASN A 66 -4.70 8.52 11.32
N ASP A 67 -5.39 9.02 12.35
CA ASP A 67 -4.74 9.35 13.62
C ASP A 67 -4.25 8.11 14.38
N ASN A 68 -4.95 6.98 14.25
CA ASN A 68 -4.69 5.75 15.02
C ASN A 68 -4.50 4.50 14.14
N ASP A 69 -4.70 4.63 12.83
CA ASP A 69 -4.57 3.52 11.91
C ASP A 69 -4.15 3.96 10.51
N ILE A 70 -3.63 3.00 9.76
CA ILE A 70 -3.44 3.11 8.32
C ILE A 70 -4.51 2.27 7.64
N HIS A 71 -5.21 2.87 6.69
CA HIS A 71 -6.20 2.18 5.88
C HIS A 71 -5.70 2.04 4.45
N VAL A 72 -5.62 0.82 3.93
CA VAL A 72 -5.29 0.53 2.53
C VAL A 72 -6.49 -0.10 1.84
N ARG A 73 -6.87 0.43 0.67
CA ARG A 73 -7.89 -0.17 -0.20
C ARG A 73 -7.43 -0.18 -1.64
N GLY A 74 -7.81 -1.21 -2.39
CA GLY A 74 -7.50 -1.25 -3.81
C GLY A 74 -8.37 -2.22 -4.60
N ASP A 75 -8.46 -1.95 -5.90
CA ASP A 75 -9.18 -2.77 -6.85
C ASP A 75 -8.24 -3.83 -7.43
N LEU A 76 -8.78 -5.03 -7.54
CA LEU A 76 -8.11 -6.18 -8.14
C LEU A 76 -8.90 -6.63 -9.37
N PRO A 77 -8.21 -6.97 -10.47
CA PRO A 77 -8.81 -7.75 -11.53
C PRO A 77 -9.26 -9.12 -11.01
N PHE A 78 -10.30 -9.72 -11.60
CA PHE A 78 -10.79 -11.04 -11.19
C PHE A 78 -9.71 -12.13 -11.33
N THR A 79 -8.80 -11.99 -12.29
CA THR A 79 -7.63 -12.87 -12.47
C THR A 79 -6.67 -12.86 -11.28
N ALA A 80 -6.73 -11.83 -10.44
CA ALA A 80 -5.86 -11.64 -9.29
C ALA A 80 -6.49 -12.08 -7.95
N MET A 81 -7.73 -12.55 -7.93
CA MET A 81 -8.44 -12.86 -6.68
C MET A 81 -7.74 -13.90 -5.81
N MET A 82 -7.06 -14.89 -6.41
CA MET A 82 -6.29 -15.88 -5.66
C MET A 82 -5.11 -15.28 -4.90
N PHE A 83 -4.64 -14.10 -5.28
CA PHE A 83 -3.54 -13.38 -4.62
C PHE A 83 -4.02 -12.39 -3.57
N LYS A 84 -5.34 -12.15 -3.45
CA LYS A 84 -5.92 -11.17 -2.51
C LYS A 84 -5.35 -11.32 -1.10
N GLY A 85 -5.43 -12.53 -0.52
CA GLY A 85 -4.96 -12.76 0.84
C GLY A 85 -3.46 -12.54 1.01
N LYS A 86 -2.65 -12.87 -0.02
CA LYS A 86 -1.20 -12.62 0.00
C LYS A 86 -0.90 -11.12 -0.04
N ILE A 87 -1.62 -10.36 -0.88
CA ILE A 87 -1.50 -8.90 -0.97
C ILE A 87 -1.86 -8.25 0.37
N GLU A 88 -2.99 -8.65 0.97
CA GLU A 88 -3.43 -8.13 2.27
C GLU A 88 -2.42 -8.44 3.38
N SER A 89 -1.85 -9.65 3.41
CA SER A 89 -0.81 -10.03 4.38
C SER A 89 0.45 -9.19 4.18
N THR A 90 0.98 -9.12 2.96
CA THR A 90 2.22 -8.39 2.69
C THR A 90 2.09 -6.90 3.03
N LEU A 91 0.96 -6.27 2.68
CA LEU A 91 0.70 -4.87 3.05
C LEU A 91 0.65 -4.69 4.57
N ARG A 92 -0.07 -5.58 5.27
CA ARG A 92 -0.16 -5.55 6.73
C ARG A 92 1.23 -5.68 7.37
N ASP A 93 2.03 -6.64 6.90
CA ASP A 93 3.35 -6.94 7.46
C ASP A 93 4.33 -5.77 7.26
N GLU A 94 4.38 -5.18 6.06
CA GLU A 94 5.24 -4.04 5.75
C GLU A 94 4.85 -2.79 6.55
N ILE A 95 3.54 -2.48 6.64
CA ILE A 95 3.07 -1.32 7.40
C ILE A 95 3.32 -1.51 8.89
N THR A 96 3.02 -2.70 9.42
CA THR A 96 3.28 -3.01 10.83
C THR A 96 4.77 -2.85 11.13
N ARG A 97 5.64 -3.40 10.28
CA ARG A 97 7.09 -3.29 10.44
C ARG A 97 7.59 -1.83 10.43
N LEU A 98 6.95 -0.96 9.67
CA LEU A 98 7.34 0.44 9.55
C LEU A 98 6.90 1.31 10.75
N LEU A 99 5.76 0.96 11.35
CA LEU A 99 5.08 1.75 12.39
C LEU A 99 5.19 1.18 13.81
N THR A 100 5.80 -0.01 13.95
CA THR A 100 6.31 -0.51 15.23
C THR A 100 7.51 0.32 15.68
#